data_AF-A0A935VI59-F1
#
_entry.id   AF-A0A935VI59-F1
#
_cell.length_a   1.000
_cell.length_b   1.000
_cell.length_c   1.000
_cell.angle_alpha   90.00
_cell.angle_beta   90.00
_cell.angle_gamma   90.00
#
_symmetry.space_group_name_H-M   'P 1'
#
loop_
_entity.id
_entity.type
_entity.pdbx_description
1 polymer ?
#
loop_
_entity_poly.entity_id
_entity_poly.type
_entity_poly.pdbx_seq_one_letter_code
_entity_poly.pdbx_strand_id
1 'polypeptide(L)'
;MKIQMLYNTENAFVLKSYRELRQTLWLFKLINKPWLVNLLTKALNLALKIGLPVNGVLKATIFKQFCGGETIHETKSVVNSLYKANVRSILDYSVEGEEDDHAFDSALKELIKIIETAHNNPAIPYTCIKLTGFVQSYLLEKASLKKNFH
;
A
#
# COMPACT_ATOMS: atom_id res chain seq x y z
N MET A 1 4.07 -4.76 27.05
CA MET A 1 4.40 -3.66 26.11
C MET A 1 3.27 -2.64 26.17
N LYS A 2 3.52 -1.46 26.76
CA LYS A 2 2.47 -0.49 27.11
C LYS A 2 1.92 0.22 25.87
N ILE A 3 0.60 0.13 25.68
CA ILE A 3 -0.22 0.86 24.69
C ILE A 3 -0.09 2.40 24.83
N GLN A 4 0.55 2.87 25.89
CA GLN A 4 0.80 4.27 26.22
C GLN A 4 1.59 5.06 25.15
N MET A 5 2.33 4.38 24.26
CA MET A 5 3.05 5.01 23.13
C MET A 5 2.12 5.63 22.07
N LEU A 6 0.88 5.12 21.90
CA LEU A 6 -0.05 5.61 20.88
C LEU A 6 -0.76 6.92 21.27
N TYR A 7 -0.82 7.25 22.57
CA TYR A 7 -1.52 8.44 23.07
C TYR A 7 -0.65 9.69 23.03
N ASN A 8 0.68 9.55 22.98
CA ASN A 8 1.57 10.68 22.77
C ASN A 8 1.83 10.86 21.26
N THR A 9 1.16 11.85 20.67
CA THR A 9 1.28 12.18 19.25
C THR A 9 2.69 12.57 18.86
N GLU A 10 3.46 13.22 19.75
CA GLU A 10 4.85 13.58 19.49
C GLU A 10 5.71 12.32 19.25
N ASN A 11 5.54 11.30 20.10
CA ASN A 11 6.23 10.03 19.94
C ASN A 11 5.73 9.24 18.71
N ALA A 12 4.43 9.29 18.42
CA ALA A 12 3.83 8.61 17.28
C ALA A 12 4.32 9.17 15.92
N PHE A 13 4.70 10.45 15.88
CA PHE A 13 5.13 11.14 14.68
C PHE A 13 6.62 11.53 14.68
N VAL A 14 7.44 10.96 15.57
CA VAL A 14 8.88 11.25 15.68
C VAL A 14 9.65 11.03 14.37
N LEU A 15 9.14 10.14 13.50
CA LEU A 15 9.71 9.84 12.18
C LEU A 15 9.28 10.82 11.08
N LYS A 16 8.45 11.82 11.38
CA LYS A 16 7.90 12.76 10.39
C LYS A 16 8.34 14.18 10.70
N SER A 17 8.78 14.89 9.67
CA SER A 17 9.07 16.32 9.78
C SER A 17 7.78 17.15 9.87
N TYR A 18 7.87 18.36 10.43
CA TYR A 18 6.74 19.30 10.46
C TYR A 18 6.17 19.61 9.06
N ARG A 19 7.03 19.63 8.04
CA ARG A 19 6.61 19.80 6.64
C ARG A 19 5.74 18.63 6.19
N GLU A 20 6.16 17.41 6.48
CA GLU A 20 5.41 16.20 6.12
C GLU A 20 4.07 16.14 6.84
N LEU A 21 4.04 16.45 8.14
CA LEU A 21 2.78 16.50 8.90
C LEU A 21 1.78 17.51 8.31
N ARG A 22 2.24 18.70 7.90
CA ARG A 22 1.38 19.68 7.22
C ARG A 22 0.88 19.20 5.86
N GLN A 23 1.74 18.54 5.08
CA GLN A 23 1.37 17.95 3.79
C GLN A 23 0.31 16.86 3.97
N THR A 24 0.51 15.94 4.92
CA THR A 24 -0.43 14.90 5.29
C THR A 24 -1.77 15.48 5.73
N LEU A 25 -1.77 16.50 6.59
CA LEU A 25 -2.99 17.18 7.05
C LEU A 25 -3.76 17.81 5.89
N TRP A 26 -3.05 18.49 4.97
CA TRP A 26 -3.66 19.10 3.79
C TRP A 26 -4.29 18.03 2.88
N LEU A 27 -3.58 16.93 2.63
CA LEU A 27 -4.08 15.81 1.83
C LEU A 27 -5.34 15.19 2.45
N PHE A 28 -5.36 14.94 3.76
CA PHE A 28 -6.56 14.41 4.42
C PHE A 28 -7.74 15.39 4.38
N LYS A 29 -7.51 16.70 4.53
CA LYS A 29 -8.56 17.72 4.37
C LYS A 29 -9.14 17.75 2.95
N LEU A 30 -8.31 17.50 1.93
CA LEU A 30 -8.73 17.38 0.54
C LEU A 30 -9.58 16.13 0.33
N ILE A 31 -9.11 14.97 0.80
CA ILE A 31 -9.81 13.67 0.65
C ILE A 31 -11.16 13.69 1.38
N ASN A 32 -11.26 14.42 2.49
CA ASN A 32 -12.50 14.58 3.26
C ASN A 32 -13.56 15.47 2.55
N LYS A 33 -13.33 15.90 1.31
CA LYS A 33 -14.30 16.64 0.49
C LYS A 33 -14.71 15.79 -0.72
N PRO A 34 -15.80 15.00 -0.64
CA PRO A 34 -16.18 14.05 -1.70
C PRO A 34 -16.34 14.68 -3.09
N TRP A 35 -16.94 15.88 -3.16
CA TRP A 35 -17.10 16.61 -4.42
C TRP A 35 -15.75 16.95 -5.09
N LEU A 36 -14.74 17.28 -4.28
CA LEU A 36 -13.40 17.64 -4.74
C LEU A 36 -12.63 16.40 -5.19
N VAL A 37 -12.72 15.31 -4.44
CA VAL A 37 -12.16 14.01 -4.83
C VAL A 37 -12.75 13.58 -6.17
N ASN A 38 -14.07 13.64 -6.34
CA ASN A 38 -14.73 13.26 -7.59
C ASN A 38 -14.27 14.12 -8.78
N LEU A 39 -14.11 15.43 -8.58
CA LEU A 39 -13.59 16.33 -9.62
C LEU A 39 -12.15 15.98 -10.00
N LEU A 40 -11.27 15.81 -9.01
CA LEU A 40 -9.86 15.50 -9.23
C LEU A 40 -9.67 14.14 -9.90
N THR A 41 -10.46 13.12 -9.52
CA THR A 41 -10.43 11.81 -10.18
C THR A 41 -10.81 11.91 -11.65
N LYS A 42 -11.85 12.68 -11.99
CA LYS A 42 -12.25 12.91 -13.40
C LYS A 42 -11.16 13.64 -14.18
N ALA A 43 -10.59 14.70 -13.59
CA ALA A 43 -9.51 15.46 -14.20
C ALA A 43 -8.25 14.60 -14.41
N LEU A 44 -7.92 13.75 -13.42
CA LEU A 44 -6.80 12.82 -13.50
C LEU A 44 -6.98 11.79 -14.62
N ASN A 45 -8.17 11.18 -14.70
CA ASN A 45 -8.49 10.24 -15.77
C ASN A 45 -8.40 10.88 -17.15
N LEU A 46 -8.87 12.13 -17.29
CA LEU A 46 -8.72 12.88 -18.53
C LEU A 46 -7.24 13.13 -18.85
N ALA A 47 -6.47 13.60 -17.87
CA ALA A 47 -5.04 13.89 -18.02
C ALA A 47 -4.25 12.65 -18.46
N LEU A 48 -4.52 11.50 -17.85
CA LEU A 48 -3.93 10.21 -18.26
C LEU A 48 -4.34 9.83 -19.69
N LYS A 49 -5.61 10.01 -20.05
CA LYS A 49 -6.13 9.69 -21.38
C LYS A 49 -5.48 10.52 -22.49
N ILE A 50 -5.15 11.79 -22.22
CA ILE A 50 -4.47 12.67 -23.17
C ILE A 50 -2.94 12.62 -23.06
N GLY A 51 -2.39 11.74 -22.22
CA GLY A 51 -0.95 11.52 -22.09
C GLY A 51 -0.19 12.60 -21.31
N LEU A 52 -0.86 13.36 -20.44
CA LEU A 52 -0.17 14.33 -19.58
C LEU A 52 0.68 13.62 -18.52
N PRO A 53 1.92 14.07 -18.25
CA PRO A 53 2.83 13.45 -17.29
C PRO A 53 2.48 13.81 -15.84
N VAL A 54 1.36 13.31 -15.33
CA VAL A 54 0.87 13.56 -13.96
C VAL A 54 1.50 12.66 -12.89
N ASN A 55 2.25 11.63 -13.31
CA ASN A 55 2.84 10.62 -12.43
C ASN A 55 3.72 11.23 -11.32
N GLY A 56 4.51 12.26 -11.63
CA GLY A 56 5.36 12.91 -10.63
C GLY A 56 4.55 13.55 -9.48
N VAL A 57 3.41 14.15 -9.81
CA VAL A 57 2.53 14.78 -8.82
C VAL A 57 1.85 13.72 -7.95
N LEU A 58 1.37 12.63 -8.55
CA LEU A 58 0.80 11.49 -7.81
C LEU A 58 1.82 10.87 -6.84
N LYS A 59 3.04 10.64 -7.34
CA LYS A 59 4.17 10.13 -6.55
C LYS A 59 4.49 11.02 -5.36
N ALA A 60 4.58 12.33 -5.59
CA ALA A 60 4.92 13.30 -4.55
C ALA A 60 3.80 13.55 -3.52
N THR A 61 2.56 13.09 -3.79
CA THR A 61 1.38 13.35 -2.95
C THR A 61 0.80 12.05 -2.38
N ILE A 62 -0.15 11.44 -3.08
CA ILE A 62 -0.94 10.29 -2.62
C ILE A 62 -0.03 9.09 -2.36
N PHE A 63 0.83 8.74 -3.31
CA PHE A 63 1.74 7.59 -3.17
C PHE A 63 2.70 7.78 -2.00
N LYS A 64 3.31 8.96 -1.84
CA LYS A 64 4.19 9.24 -0.69
C LYS A 64 3.48 9.07 0.66
N GLN A 65 2.18 9.33 0.73
CA GLN A 65 1.42 9.21 1.97
C GLN A 65 0.98 7.76 2.25
N PHE A 66 0.54 7.02 1.22
CA PHE A 66 -0.15 5.74 1.39
C PHE A 66 0.68 4.51 0.99
N CYS A 67 1.75 4.70 0.21
CA CYS A 67 2.61 3.61 -0.27
C CYS A 67 4.01 3.73 0.33
N GLY A 68 4.60 2.59 0.71
CA GLY A 68 5.99 2.54 1.16
C GLY A 68 7.02 2.68 0.03
N GLY A 69 6.58 2.48 -1.22
CA GLY A 69 7.35 2.48 -2.46
C GLY A 69 6.55 1.76 -3.56
N GLU A 70 6.92 1.94 -4.83
CA GLU A 70 6.32 1.20 -5.96
C GLU A 70 6.97 -0.16 -6.18
N THR A 71 8.15 -0.37 -5.61
CA THR A 71 8.88 -1.64 -5.67
C THR A 71 9.38 -2.02 -4.29
N ILE A 72 9.65 -3.31 -4.07
CA ILE A 72 10.31 -3.80 -2.84
C ILE A 72 11.63 -3.07 -2.58
N HIS A 73 12.34 -2.65 -3.63
CA HIS A 73 13.58 -1.89 -3.47
C HIS A 73 13.33 -0.51 -2.85
N GLU A 74 12.33 0.22 -3.34
CA GLU A 74 12.00 1.56 -2.85
C GLU A 74 11.53 1.55 -1.39
N THR A 75 10.86 0.48 -0.96
CA THR A 75 10.35 0.34 0.42
C THR A 75 11.46 0.23 1.45
N LYS A 76 12.68 -0.20 1.06
CA LYS A 76 13.83 -0.38 1.98
C LYS A 76 14.12 0.86 2.81
N SER A 77 14.03 2.05 2.21
CA SER A 77 14.28 3.32 2.89
C SER A 77 13.29 3.56 4.04
N VAL A 78 12.01 3.29 3.80
CA VAL A 78 10.92 3.43 4.77
C VAL A 78 11.03 2.36 5.85
N VAL A 79 11.24 1.10 5.46
CA VAL A 79 11.43 -0.04 6.38
C VAL A 79 12.60 0.22 7.33
N ASN A 80 13.75 0.65 6.82
CA ASN A 80 14.92 0.93 7.65
C ASN A 80 14.68 2.11 8.61
N SER A 81 13.94 3.13 8.18
CA SER A 81 13.61 4.28 9.02
C SER A 81 12.67 3.88 10.17
N LEU A 82 11.66 3.05 9.88
CA LEU A 82 10.77 2.47 10.89
C LEU A 82 11.55 1.58 11.86
N TYR A 83 12.43 0.72 11.35
CA TYR A 83 13.19 -0.23 12.15
C TYR A 83 14.13 0.46 13.15
N LYS A 84 14.77 1.57 12.75
CA LYS A 84 15.57 2.43 13.65
C LYS A 84 14.76 2.99 14.82
N ALA A 85 13.46 3.19 14.65
CA ALA A 85 12.54 3.58 15.72
C ALA A 85 11.87 2.38 16.42
N ASN A 86 12.42 1.17 16.25
CA ASN A 86 11.89 -0.08 16.81
C ASN A 86 10.47 -0.42 16.32
N VAL A 87 10.11 0.05 15.13
CA VAL A 87 8.86 -0.29 14.43
C VAL A 87 9.18 -1.24 13.28
N ARG A 88 8.54 -2.41 13.29
CA ARG A 88 8.67 -3.40 12.21
C ARG A 88 7.63 -3.14 11.12
N SER A 89 7.93 -3.56 9.91
CA SER A 89 7.08 -3.34 8.73
C SER A 89 6.48 -4.65 8.22
N ILE A 90 5.28 -4.56 7.69
CA ILE A 90 4.66 -5.63 6.90
C ILE A 90 4.66 -5.12 5.48
N LEU A 91 5.27 -5.87 4.56
CA LEU A 91 5.14 -5.58 3.14
C LEU A 91 3.84 -6.18 2.63
N ASP A 92 2.94 -5.32 2.17
CA ASP A 92 1.67 -5.68 1.57
C ASP A 92 1.70 -5.37 0.07
N TYR A 93 1.59 -6.41 -0.76
CA TYR A 93 1.42 -6.23 -2.19
C TYR A 93 -0.07 -5.95 -2.47
N SER A 94 -0.36 -4.72 -2.90
CA SER A 94 -1.73 -4.19 -2.99
C SER A 94 -2.46 -4.50 -4.31
N VAL A 95 -2.06 -5.52 -5.06
CA VAL A 95 -2.77 -5.94 -6.29
C VAL A 95 -3.97 -6.81 -5.93
N GLU A 96 -5.14 -6.40 -6.42
CA GLU A 96 -6.44 -7.07 -6.25
C GLU A 96 -7.30 -6.83 -7.50
N GLY A 97 -8.12 -7.82 -7.88
CA GLY A 97 -9.20 -7.63 -8.85
C GLY A 97 -8.83 -7.76 -10.33
N GLU A 98 -7.57 -8.05 -10.66
CA GLU A 98 -7.21 -8.57 -11.99
C GLU A 98 -7.35 -10.09 -11.98
N GLU A 99 -8.22 -10.62 -12.85
CA GLU A 99 -8.61 -12.04 -12.87
C GLU A 99 -8.13 -12.78 -14.13
N ASP A 100 -6.90 -12.47 -14.57
CA ASP A 100 -6.24 -13.24 -15.63
C ASP A 100 -5.00 -13.99 -15.11
N ASP A 101 -4.63 -15.05 -15.83
CA ASP A 101 -3.53 -15.94 -15.42
C ASP A 101 -2.18 -15.21 -15.35
N HIS A 102 -1.96 -14.18 -16.19
CA HIS A 102 -0.72 -13.39 -16.16
C HIS A 102 -0.65 -12.50 -14.91
N ALA A 103 -1.78 -11.93 -14.48
CA ALA A 103 -1.88 -11.17 -13.25
C ALA A 103 -1.62 -12.06 -12.03
N PHE A 104 -2.21 -13.28 -12.00
CA PHE A 104 -1.97 -14.25 -10.92
C PHE A 104 -0.50 -14.68 -10.83
N ASP A 105 0.12 -15.01 -11.96
CA ASP A 105 1.54 -15.36 -12.03
C ASP A 105 2.44 -14.21 -11.56
N SER A 106 2.09 -12.98 -11.95
CA SER A 106 2.84 -11.78 -11.58
C SER A 106 2.73 -11.51 -10.08
N ALA A 107 1.52 -11.63 -9.53
CA ALA A 107 1.30 -11.52 -8.10
C ALA A 107 2.08 -12.59 -7.34
N LEU A 108 2.07 -13.85 -7.80
CA LEU A 108 2.78 -14.96 -7.14
C LEU A 108 4.29 -14.70 -7.10
N LYS A 109 4.86 -14.26 -8.21
CA LYS A 109 6.27 -13.87 -8.29
C LYS A 109 6.60 -12.77 -7.29
N GLU A 110 5.75 -11.77 -7.16
CA GLU A 110 5.99 -10.67 -6.22
C GLU A 110 5.86 -11.12 -4.75
N LEU A 111 4.88 -11.97 -4.45
CA LEU A 111 4.73 -12.56 -3.13
C LEU A 111 5.98 -13.38 -2.73
N ILE A 112 6.50 -14.21 -3.63
CA ILE A 112 7.73 -14.99 -3.38
C ILE A 112 8.90 -14.05 -3.04
N LYS A 113 9.10 -12.98 -3.82
CA LYS A 113 10.15 -11.98 -3.52
C LYS A 113 9.94 -11.31 -2.16
N ILE A 114 8.70 -11.03 -1.76
CA ILE A 114 8.39 -10.46 -0.45
C ILE A 114 8.75 -11.46 0.66
N ILE A 115 8.39 -12.74 0.50
CA ILE A 115 8.74 -13.80 1.46
C ILE A 115 10.25 -13.93 1.60
N GLU A 116 10.99 -13.98 0.49
CA GLU A 116 12.46 -14.02 0.50
C GLU A 116 13.07 -12.78 1.15
N THR A 117 12.50 -11.59 0.90
CA THR A 117 12.94 -10.34 1.51
C THR A 117 12.69 -10.35 3.02
N ALA A 118 11.54 -10.84 3.46
CA ALA A 118 11.17 -10.94 4.87
C ALA A 118 12.05 -11.95 5.61
N HIS A 119 12.29 -13.12 5.02
CA HIS A 119 13.14 -14.17 5.59
C HIS A 119 14.54 -13.65 5.97
N ASN A 120 15.11 -12.79 5.11
CA ASN A 120 16.45 -12.24 5.28
C ASN A 120 16.49 -10.90 6.03
N ASN A 121 15.37 -10.37 6.52
CA ASN A 121 15.30 -9.05 7.10
C ASN A 121 14.50 -8.99 8.42
N PRO A 122 15.15 -8.79 9.58
CA PRO A 122 14.46 -8.74 10.88
C PRO A 122 13.53 -7.52 11.04
N ALA A 123 13.60 -6.54 10.14
CA ALA A 123 12.65 -5.43 10.08
C ALA A 123 11.28 -5.83 9.51
N ILE A 124 11.19 -6.96 8.82
CA ILE A 124 9.98 -7.47 8.14
C ILE A 124 9.66 -8.87 8.68
N PRO A 125 9.00 -8.99 9.85
CA PRO A 125 8.84 -10.26 10.54
C PRO A 125 7.86 -11.22 9.86
N TYR A 126 6.92 -10.70 9.07
CA TYR A 126 5.94 -11.47 8.31
C TYR A 126 5.33 -10.60 7.19
N THR A 127 4.64 -11.25 6.26
CA THR A 127 3.89 -10.60 5.17
C THR A 127 2.41 -11.00 5.24
N CYS A 128 1.57 -10.31 4.47
CA CYS A 128 0.16 -10.63 4.28
C CYS A 128 -0.08 -11.12 2.86
N ILE A 129 -1.07 -12.02 2.72
CA ILE A 129 -1.46 -12.61 1.45
C ILE A 129 -2.93 -12.29 1.22
N LYS A 130 -3.27 -11.89 0.00
CA LYS A 130 -4.65 -11.71 -0.45
C LYS A 130 -4.98 -12.80 -1.45
N LEU A 131 -5.83 -13.76 -1.06
CA LEU A 131 -6.12 -14.94 -1.90
C LEU A 131 -6.72 -14.56 -3.26
N THR A 132 -7.48 -13.47 -3.33
CA THR A 132 -8.05 -12.90 -4.57
C THR A 132 -7.00 -12.42 -5.57
N GLY A 133 -5.73 -12.26 -5.15
CA GLY A 133 -4.62 -11.95 -6.05
C GLY A 133 -4.06 -13.16 -6.79
N PHE A 134 -4.50 -14.39 -6.47
CA PHE A 134 -3.98 -15.64 -7.05
C PHE A 134 -5.08 -16.64 -7.42
N VAL A 135 -6.32 -16.36 -7.03
CA VAL A 135 -7.46 -17.26 -7.19
C VAL A 135 -8.66 -16.43 -7.63
N GLN A 136 -9.35 -16.91 -8.65
CA GLN A 136 -10.58 -16.27 -9.14
C GLN A 136 -11.61 -16.15 -8.02
N SER A 137 -12.24 -14.98 -7.90
CA SER A 137 -13.12 -14.67 -6.77
C SER A 137 -14.29 -15.66 -6.68
N TYR A 138 -14.80 -16.14 -7.82
CA TYR A 138 -15.89 -17.12 -7.87
C TYR A 138 -15.54 -18.46 -7.22
N LEU A 139 -14.27 -18.89 -7.29
CA LEU A 139 -13.79 -20.12 -6.64
C LEU A 139 -13.75 -19.95 -5.13
N LEU A 140 -13.30 -18.79 -4.65
CA LEU A 140 -13.29 -18.46 -3.23
C LEU A 140 -14.73 -18.38 -2.68
N GLU A 141 -15.67 -17.84 -3.46
CA GLU A 141 -17.09 -17.83 -3.11
C GLU A 141 -17.67 -19.25 -3.02
N LYS A 142 -17.42 -20.10 -4.02
CA LYS A 142 -17.83 -21.52 -4.00
C LYS A 142 -17.26 -22.24 -2.78
N ALA A 143 -15.97 -22.05 -2.48
CA ALA A 143 -15.30 -22.63 -1.32
C ALA A 143 -15.95 -22.18 -0.01
N SER A 144 -16.21 -20.87 0.14
CA SER A 144 -16.86 -20.29 1.32
C SER A 144 -18.27 -20.84 1.54
N LEU A 145 -19.01 -21.07 0.45
CA LEU A 145 -20.38 -21.61 0.49
C LEU A 145 -20.42 -23.15 0.52
N LYS A 146 -19.27 -23.84 0.57
CA LYS A 146 -19.16 -25.31 0.47
C LYS A 146 -19.90 -25.88 -0.75
N LYS A 147 -19.89 -25.15 -1.86
CA LYS A 147 -20.46 -25.59 -3.15
C LYS A 147 -19.42 -26.43 -3.90
N ASN A 148 -19.89 -27.38 -4.70
CA ASN A 148 -19.01 -28.18 -5.55
C ASN A 148 -18.35 -27.31 -6.63
N PHE A 149 -17.10 -27.65 -6.96
CA PHE A 149 -16.27 -26.93 -7.95
C PHE A 149 -16.53 -27.33 -9.40
N HIS A 150 -17.61 -28.06 -9.67
CA HIS A 150 -18.04 -28.45 -11.02
C HIS A 150 -18.32 -27.23 -11.90
#